data_AF-A0A968G151-F1
#
_entry.id   AF-A0A968G151-F1
#
_cell.length_a   1.000
_cell.length_b   1.000
_cell.length_c   1.000
_cell.angle_alpha   90.00
_cell.angle_beta   90.00
_cell.angle_gamma   90.00
#
_symmetry.space_group_name_H-M   'P 1'
#
loop_
_entity.id
_entity.type
_entity.pdbx_description
1 polymer ?
#
loop_
_entity_poly.entity_id
_entity_poly.type
_entity_poly.pdbx_seq_one_letter_code
_entity_poly.pdbx_strand_id
1 'polypeptide(L)'
;MIQTRYKNFSIFLLVTFLPTFLFSGLETVEALCIKHKYANLRRGPSIKYDKLWQVFKYMPFKLLKRKKNWYRVQDVDGDIYWVHRKLTTRKYRCAVTKQNKTNLRTGPGTNHPKVPWAPVDK
;
A
#
# COMPACT_ATOMS: atom_id res chain seq x y z
N MET A 1 12.47 -73.45 19.59
CA MET A 1 11.38 -73.61 20.58
C MET A 1 11.94 -72.95 21.85
N ILE A 2 11.63 -71.72 22.24
CA ILE A 2 10.37 -71.09 22.68
C ILE A 2 10.57 -69.57 22.52
N GLN A 3 9.94 -68.91 21.54
CA GLN A 3 8.83 -67.95 21.69
C GLN A 3 8.84 -66.95 22.88
N THR A 4 8.78 -65.65 22.49
CA THR A 4 8.08 -64.52 23.14
C THR A 4 8.82 -63.79 24.28
N ARG A 5 8.75 -62.45 24.47
CA ARG A 5 7.78 -61.43 24.05
C ARG A 5 8.46 -60.07 23.75
N TYR A 6 8.00 -59.43 22.69
CA TYR A 6 8.17 -57.99 22.47
C TYR A 6 7.34 -57.21 23.48
N LYS A 7 7.94 -56.23 24.17
CA LYS A 7 7.23 -55.26 25.00
C LYS A 7 7.22 -53.93 24.27
N ASN A 8 6.01 -53.54 23.90
CA ASN A 8 5.63 -52.37 23.12
C ASN A 8 6.25 -51.09 23.72
N PHE A 9 7.22 -50.50 23.03
CA PHE A 9 7.63 -49.13 23.29
C PHE A 9 7.08 -48.25 22.18
N SER A 10 6.13 -47.40 22.57
CA SER A 10 5.37 -46.48 21.74
C SER A 10 6.26 -45.66 20.81
N ILE A 11 6.28 -46.00 19.52
CA ILE A 11 6.82 -45.17 18.44
C ILE A 11 5.60 -44.59 17.71
N PHE A 12 4.92 -43.65 18.36
CA PHE A 12 3.84 -42.89 17.75
C PHE A 12 3.87 -41.46 18.31
N LEU A 13 4.92 -40.70 17.97
CA LEU A 13 4.97 -39.22 18.04
C LEU A 13 6.41 -38.72 17.74
N LEU A 14 6.92 -38.96 16.54
CA LEU A 14 8.18 -38.30 16.12
C LEU A 14 8.18 -37.85 14.66
N VAL A 15 7.01 -37.55 14.12
CA VAL A 15 6.84 -36.86 12.85
C VAL A 15 5.72 -35.85 13.05
N THR A 16 5.92 -34.59 12.62
CA THR A 16 5.01 -33.43 12.72
C THR A 16 5.20 -32.44 13.88
N PHE A 17 6.44 -32.05 14.17
CA PHE A 17 6.68 -30.67 14.59
C PHE A 17 7.71 -30.02 13.67
N LEU A 18 7.43 -30.08 12.36
CA LEU A 18 8.06 -29.15 11.42
C LEU A 18 7.55 -27.77 11.85
N PRO A 19 8.41 -26.82 12.27
CA PRO A 19 7.93 -25.51 12.62
C PRO A 19 7.38 -24.93 11.32
N THR A 20 6.06 -24.96 11.15
CA THR A 20 5.32 -24.19 10.15
C THR A 20 5.34 -22.73 10.55
N PHE A 21 6.52 -22.23 10.91
CA PHE A 21 6.73 -20.85 11.28
C PHE A 21 7.01 -20.08 9.99
N LEU A 22 5.91 -19.58 9.46
CA LEU A 22 5.80 -18.22 8.93
C LEU A 22 6.62 -17.93 7.67
N PHE A 23 6.12 -18.39 6.52
CA PHE A 23 6.29 -17.61 5.30
C PHE A 23 5.31 -16.43 5.32
N SER A 24 5.53 -15.47 6.22
CA SER A 24 4.84 -14.19 6.16
C SER A 24 5.31 -13.47 4.89
N GLY A 25 4.42 -13.38 3.89
CA GLY A 25 4.72 -12.75 2.62
C GLY A 25 5.17 -11.29 2.84
N LEU A 26 6.27 -10.91 2.19
CA LEU A 26 6.70 -9.53 2.11
C LEU A 26 5.64 -8.72 1.35
N GLU A 27 4.70 -8.12 2.09
CA GLU A 27 3.77 -7.13 1.58
C GLU A 27 4.58 -5.86 1.24
N THR A 28 5.06 -5.77 0.00
CA THR A 28 5.74 -4.57 -0.50
C THR A 28 4.70 -3.46 -0.67
N VAL A 29 4.75 -2.49 0.24
CA VAL A 29 3.93 -1.28 0.16
C VAL A 29 4.48 -0.39 -0.94
N GLU A 30 3.80 -0.36 -2.07
CA GLU A 30 4.23 0.43 -3.22
C GLU A 30 3.49 1.78 -3.26
N ALA A 31 4.25 2.88 -3.25
CA ALA A 31 3.70 4.22 -3.38
C ALA A 31 3.45 4.59 -4.86
N LEU A 32 2.37 5.32 -5.12
CA LEU A 32 2.00 5.86 -6.42
C LEU A 32 1.63 7.32 -6.30
N CYS A 33 1.93 8.10 -7.33
CA CYS A 33 1.41 9.46 -7.49
C CYS A 33 0.57 9.58 -8.75
N ILE A 34 -0.36 10.53 -8.77
CA ILE A 34 -0.99 10.99 -10.01
C ILE A 34 0.01 11.81 -10.83
N LYS A 35 0.19 11.48 -12.11
CA LYS A 35 1.06 12.24 -13.04
C LYS A 35 0.31 13.15 -14.00
N HIS A 36 -0.96 12.88 -14.27
CA HIS A 36 -1.80 13.74 -15.10
C HIS A 36 -2.33 14.93 -14.29
N LYS A 37 -2.83 15.97 -14.99
CA LYS A 37 -3.43 17.17 -14.35
C LYS A 37 -4.49 16.79 -13.31
N TYR A 38 -5.31 15.81 -13.63
CA TYR A 38 -6.29 15.21 -12.72
C TYR A 38 -6.50 13.72 -13.03
N ALA A 39 -7.08 13.01 -12.08
CA ALA A 39 -7.52 11.63 -12.23
C ALA A 39 -8.86 11.40 -11.51
N ASN A 40 -9.73 10.60 -12.14
CA ASN A 40 -10.99 10.19 -11.53
C ASN A 40 -10.80 8.90 -10.76
N LEU A 41 -11.08 8.95 -9.46
CA LEU A 41 -11.15 7.81 -8.56
C LEU A 41 -12.55 7.20 -8.66
N ARG A 42 -12.61 5.88 -8.78
CA ARG A 42 -13.86 5.16 -9.04
C ARG A 42 -14.11 4.07 -8.02
N ARG A 43 -15.38 3.68 -7.91
CA ARG A 43 -15.83 2.57 -7.05
C ARG A 43 -15.30 1.20 -7.51
N GLY A 44 -15.00 1.04 -8.80
CA GLY A 44 -14.55 -0.22 -9.37
C GLY A 44 -13.59 -0.09 -10.55
N PRO A 45 -13.00 -1.21 -11.01
CA PRO A 45 -11.94 -1.26 -12.02
C PRO A 45 -12.49 -1.16 -13.46
N SER A 46 -13.32 -0.17 -13.73
CA SER A 46 -13.88 0.12 -15.05
C SER A 46 -14.47 1.53 -15.08
N ILE A 47 -14.56 2.12 -16.27
CA ILE A 47 -15.24 3.41 -16.50
C ILE A 47 -16.75 3.34 -16.24
N LYS A 48 -17.34 2.14 -16.19
CA LYS A 48 -18.76 1.91 -15.89
C LYS A 48 -19.10 2.12 -14.41
N TYR A 49 -18.12 2.08 -13.52
CA TYR A 49 -18.34 2.34 -12.09
C TYR A 49 -18.34 3.83 -11.82
N ASP A 50 -19.14 4.24 -10.84
CA ASP A 50 -19.26 5.63 -10.41
C ASP A 50 -17.91 6.29 -10.11
N LYS A 51 -17.80 7.55 -10.51
CA LYS A 51 -16.73 8.44 -10.08
C LYS A 51 -17.04 8.84 -8.63
N LEU A 52 -16.16 8.47 -7.71
CA LEU A 52 -16.26 8.86 -6.30
C LEU A 52 -15.60 10.21 -6.05
N TRP A 53 -14.46 10.45 -6.71
CA TRP A 53 -13.70 11.68 -6.49
C TRP A 53 -12.81 12.02 -7.69
N GLN A 54 -12.39 13.27 -7.77
CA GLN A 54 -11.39 13.74 -8.73
C GLN A 54 -10.24 14.35 -7.95
N VAL A 55 -9.03 13.84 -8.21
CA VAL A 55 -7.79 14.29 -7.54
C VAL A 55 -6.83 14.90 -8.55
N PHE A 56 -5.92 15.75 -8.08
CA PHE A 56 -4.97 16.47 -8.92
C PHE A 56 -3.60 15.78 -9.00
N LYS A 57 -2.76 16.27 -9.91
CA LYS A 57 -1.37 15.85 -10.05
C LYS A 57 -0.66 15.87 -8.68
N TYR A 58 0.21 14.88 -8.47
CA TYR A 58 0.97 14.64 -7.24
C TYR A 58 0.18 14.13 -6.03
N MET A 59 -1.13 13.90 -6.13
CA MET A 59 -1.85 13.17 -5.07
C MET A 59 -1.20 11.78 -4.85
N PRO A 60 -0.69 11.48 -3.64
CA PRO A 60 -0.06 10.21 -3.33
C PRO A 60 -1.10 9.15 -2.93
N PHE A 61 -0.78 7.90 -3.21
CA PHE A 61 -1.55 6.74 -2.77
C PHE A 61 -0.66 5.56 -2.45
N LYS A 62 -1.13 4.68 -1.55
CA LYS A 62 -0.64 3.32 -1.39
C LYS A 62 -1.31 2.41 -2.41
N LEU A 63 -0.54 1.63 -3.18
CA LEU A 63 -1.09 0.59 -4.04
C LEU A 63 -1.47 -0.64 -3.22
N LEU A 64 -2.73 -1.06 -3.33
CA LEU A 64 -3.23 -2.26 -2.66
C LEU A 64 -3.34 -3.46 -3.60
N LYS A 65 -3.77 -3.24 -4.86
CA LYS A 65 -4.00 -4.33 -5.82
C LYS A 65 -3.92 -3.85 -7.26
N ARG A 66 -3.51 -4.75 -8.15
CA ARG A 66 -3.53 -4.56 -9.61
C ARG A 66 -4.62 -5.43 -10.24
N LYS A 67 -5.45 -4.87 -11.13
CA LYS A 67 -6.45 -5.60 -11.91
C LYS A 67 -6.56 -5.02 -13.32
N LYS A 68 -6.06 -5.76 -14.32
CA LYS A 68 -5.96 -5.29 -15.72
C LYS A 68 -5.29 -3.90 -15.78
N ASN A 69 -6.00 -2.89 -16.27
CA ASN A 69 -5.52 -1.51 -16.39
C ASN A 69 -5.85 -0.62 -15.17
N TRP A 70 -6.26 -1.21 -14.06
CA TRP A 70 -6.70 -0.49 -12.88
C TRP A 70 -5.88 -0.86 -11.65
N TYR A 71 -5.67 0.15 -10.81
CA TYR A 71 -5.02 0.03 -9.52
C TYR A 71 -6.03 0.32 -8.43
N ARG A 72 -6.14 -0.59 -7.47
CA ARG A 72 -6.84 -0.36 -6.20
C ARG A 72 -5.88 0.34 -5.27
N VAL A 73 -6.24 1.52 -4.81
CA VAL A 73 -5.36 2.43 -4.09
C VAL A 73 -6.00 2.89 -2.78
N GLN A 74 -5.17 3.20 -1.80
CA GLN A 74 -5.58 3.76 -0.52
C GLN A 74 -4.97 5.15 -0.34
N ASP A 75 -5.76 6.13 0.12
CA ASP A 75 -5.26 7.46 0.46
C ASP A 75 -4.74 7.54 1.91
N VAL A 76 -4.44 8.76 2.37
CA VAL A 76 -3.89 9.00 3.72
C VAL A 76 -4.92 8.94 4.83
N ASP A 77 -6.20 8.92 4.50
CA ASP A 77 -7.31 8.81 5.46
C ASP A 77 -7.83 7.38 5.53
N GLY A 78 -7.33 6.50 4.65
CA GLY A 78 -7.60 5.06 4.66
C GLY A 78 -8.65 4.65 3.63
N ASP A 79 -9.23 5.60 2.90
CA ASP A 79 -10.25 5.35 1.90
C ASP A 79 -9.69 4.65 0.67
N ILE A 80 -10.52 3.79 0.08
CA ILE A 80 -10.10 2.88 -0.99
C ILE A 80 -10.81 3.20 -2.30
N TYR A 81 -10.02 3.31 -3.37
CA TYR A 81 -10.50 3.66 -4.70
C TYR A 81 -9.90 2.80 -5.79
N TRP A 82 -10.45 2.92 -7.00
CA TRP A 82 -9.83 2.44 -8.23
C TRP A 82 -9.42 3.60 -9.12
N VAL A 83 -8.18 3.56 -9.63
CA VAL A 83 -7.63 4.53 -10.58
C VAL A 83 -7.04 3.82 -11.79
N HIS A 84 -7.17 4.43 -12.97
CA HIS A 84 -6.60 3.88 -14.19
C HIS A 84 -5.07 3.99 -14.18
N ARG A 85 -4.36 2.88 -14.36
CA ARG A 85 -2.89 2.77 -14.22
C ARG A 85 -2.13 3.81 -15.05
N LYS A 86 -2.58 4.16 -16.26
CA LYS A 86 -1.88 5.13 -17.11
C LYS A 86 -1.84 6.55 -16.51
N LEU A 87 -2.68 6.85 -15.52
CA LEU A 87 -2.72 8.15 -14.84
C LEU A 87 -1.74 8.26 -13.68
N THR A 88 -1.10 7.16 -13.28
CA THR A 88 -0.20 7.11 -12.13
C THR A 88 1.27 6.99 -12.54
N THR A 89 2.17 7.25 -11.60
CA THR A 89 3.63 7.10 -11.72
C THR A 89 4.26 6.73 -10.40
N ARG A 90 5.45 6.13 -10.47
CA ARG A 90 6.35 5.86 -9.32
C ARG A 90 7.60 6.73 -9.35
N LYS A 91 7.79 7.53 -10.40
CA LYS A 91 8.98 8.37 -10.59
C LYS A 91 9.03 9.55 -9.62
N TYR A 92 7.88 9.93 -9.06
CA TYR A 92 7.79 11.05 -8.12
C TYR A 92 7.75 10.53 -6.69
N ARG A 93 8.38 11.27 -5.79
CA ARG A 93 8.10 11.18 -4.35
C ARG A 93 7.10 12.29 -4.05
N CYS A 94 5.85 11.92 -3.79
CA CYS A 94 4.80 12.89 -3.48
C CYS A 94 4.33 12.72 -2.04
N ALA A 95 3.83 13.82 -1.48
CA ALA A 95 3.31 13.86 -0.14
C ALA A 95 2.04 14.71 -0.13
N VAL A 96 1.21 14.51 0.89
CA VAL A 96 0.03 15.31 1.16
C VAL A 96 0.07 15.74 2.62
N THR A 97 -0.35 16.97 2.89
CA THR A 97 -0.48 17.51 4.23
C THR A 97 -1.94 17.39 4.68
N LYS A 98 -2.17 16.89 5.89
CA LYS A 98 -3.51 16.82 6.46
C LYS A 98 -4.03 18.20 6.89
N GLN A 99 -3.12 19.09 7.27
CA GLN A 99 -3.43 20.46 7.67
C GLN A 99 -3.74 21.35 6.46
N ASN A 100 -4.61 22.35 6.67
CA ASN A 100 -4.95 23.34 5.65
C ASN A 100 -3.75 24.18 5.23
N LYS A 101 -2.84 24.44 6.18
CA LYS A 101 -1.60 25.19 5.97
C LYS A 101 -0.44 24.42 6.59
N THR A 102 0.68 24.32 5.88
CA THR A 102 1.88 23.68 6.41
C THR A 102 3.12 24.37 5.86
N ASN A 103 4.06 24.69 6.76
CA ASN A 103 5.36 25.20 6.33
C ASN A 103 6.19 24.05 5.77
N LEU A 104 6.59 24.14 4.51
CA LEU A 104 7.65 23.30 3.95
C LEU A 104 8.99 24.03 4.05
N ARG A 105 10.07 23.31 4.32
CA ARG A 105 11.41 23.87 4.54
C ARG A 105 12.46 23.14 3.70
N THR A 106 13.57 23.80 3.43
CA THR A 106 14.66 23.26 2.60
C THR A 106 15.46 22.13 3.28
N GLY A 107 15.29 21.94 4.58
CA GLY A 107 15.94 20.90 5.35
C GLY A 107 15.14 20.49 6.60
N PRO A 108 15.60 19.45 7.31
CA PRO A 108 14.93 18.94 8.49
C PRO A 108 15.07 19.93 9.66
N GLY A 109 13.95 20.39 10.21
CA GLY A 109 13.91 21.24 11.41
C GLY A 109 13.48 22.70 11.16
N THR A 110 13.25 23.45 12.24
CA THR A 110 12.67 24.80 12.19
C THR A 110 13.66 25.89 11.81
N ASN A 111 14.96 25.60 11.80
CA ASN A 111 16.03 26.54 11.48
C ASN A 111 16.26 26.69 9.96
N HIS A 112 15.71 25.79 9.15
CA HIS A 112 15.80 25.89 7.69
C HIS A 112 14.77 26.87 7.12
N PRO A 113 15.11 27.64 6.07
CA PRO A 113 14.16 28.57 5.46
C PRO A 113 12.93 27.85 4.92
N LYS A 114 11.79 28.56 4.97
CA LYS A 114 10.54 28.08 4.35
C LYS A 114 10.65 28.17 2.84
N VAL A 115 10.11 27.18 2.12
CA VAL A 115 10.01 27.25 0.67
C VAL A 115 8.78 28.08 0.26
N PRO A 116 8.85 28.86 -0.83
CA PRO A 116 7.76 29.75 -1.24
C PRO A 116 6.56 29.00 -1.84
N TRP A 117 6.77 27.77 -2.31
CA TRP A 117 5.73 26.94 -2.94
C TRP A 117 5.03 25.99 -1.96
N ALA A 118 5.22 26.16 -0.66
CA ALA A 118 4.49 25.38 0.34
C ALA A 118 2.97 25.48 0.05
N PRO A 119 2.20 24.38 0.17
CA PRO A 119 0.77 24.40 -0.08
C PRO A 119 0.12 25.56 0.68
N VAL A 120 -0.31 26.58 -0.08
CA VAL A 120 -1.06 27.72 0.43
C VAL A 120 -2.52 27.28 0.46
N ASP A 121 -3.15 27.48 1.62
CA ASP A 121 -4.55 27.32 2.00
C ASP A 121 -5.47 26.62 0.96
N LYS A 122 -6.03 25.45 1.35
CA LYS A 122 -7.02 24.68 0.56
C LYS A 122 -8.33 25.44 0.35
#